data_AF-A0A953HP25-F1
#
_entry.id   AF-A0A953HP25-F1
#
_cell.length_a   1.000
_cell.length_b   1.000
_cell.length_c   1.000
_cell.angle_alpha   90.00
_cell.angle_beta   90.00
_cell.angle_gamma   90.00
#
_symmetry.space_group_name_H-M   'P 1'
#
loop_
_entity.id
_entity.type
_entity.pdbx_description
1 polymer ?
#
loop_
_entity_poly.entity_id
_entity_poly.type
_entity_poly.pdbx_seq_one_letter_code
_entity_poly.pdbx_strand_id
1 'polypeptide(L)'
;MRTCACRDGTFLTGVERWFAERAGAPPSPKPPPPMFAPLRLRGLTVPNRVVVSPMCMYSAEDGTVNDFHLVHLGGRALGGAGLVFTEMTDVSADARITPGCAGMYRPEHRERLEADCGFRPRPGFAHRPSSWPTPGARARSNGRGGRAPTNPCWTAAGS
;
A
#
# COMPACT_ATOMS: atom_id res chain seq x y z
N MET A 1 2.72 -24.97 -24.86
CA MET A 1 3.73 -24.19 -24.11
C MET A 1 4.23 -25.06 -22.96
N ARG A 2 5.45 -25.63 -23.03
CA ARG A 2 5.98 -26.47 -21.93
C ARG A 2 6.69 -25.57 -20.92
N THR A 3 6.35 -25.70 -19.64
CA THR A 3 6.91 -24.86 -18.56
C THR A 3 8.36 -25.22 -18.29
N CYS A 4 9.15 -24.31 -17.70
CA CYS A 4 10.55 -24.57 -17.33
C CYS A 4 10.71 -25.81 -16.44
N ALA A 5 9.72 -26.12 -15.60
CA ALA A 5 9.69 -27.32 -14.78
C ALA A 5 9.73 -28.63 -15.59
N CYS A 6 9.12 -28.67 -16.77
CA CYS A 6 9.18 -29.83 -17.66
C CYS A 6 10.50 -29.93 -18.44
N ARG A 7 11.29 -28.84 -18.48
CA ARG A 7 12.56 -28.78 -19.21
C ARG A 7 13.73 -29.17 -18.32
N ASP A 8 13.78 -28.64 -17.09
CA ASP A 8 14.80 -28.96 -16.09
C ASP A 8 14.28 -28.73 -14.67
N GLY A 9 13.79 -29.80 -14.04
CA GLY A 9 13.30 -29.76 -12.67
C GLY A 9 14.41 -29.67 -11.61
N THR A 10 15.63 -30.13 -11.94
CA THR A 10 16.76 -30.10 -11.01
C THR A 10 17.29 -28.70 -10.81
N PHE A 11 17.43 -27.94 -11.90
CA PHE A 11 17.77 -26.52 -11.86
C PHE A 11 16.71 -25.71 -11.10
N LEU A 12 15.42 -25.94 -11.39
CA LEU A 12 14.32 -25.23 -10.72
C LEU A 12 14.36 -25.44 -9.20
N THR A 13 14.47 -26.69 -8.75
CA THR A 13 14.54 -27.02 -7.32
C THR A 13 15.76 -26.38 -6.65
N GLY A 14 16.90 -26.32 -7.35
CA GLY A 14 18.10 -25.62 -6.88
C GLY A 14 17.88 -24.12 -6.69
N VAL A 15 17.24 -23.47 -7.65
CA VAL A 15 16.90 -22.03 -7.59
C VAL A 15 15.90 -21.75 -6.46
N GLU A 16 14.86 -22.57 -6.32
CA GLU A 16 13.86 -22.43 -5.26
C GLU A 16 14.48 -22.58 -3.87
N ARG A 17 15.38 -23.56 -3.69
CA ARG A 17 16.12 -23.75 -2.44
C ARG A 17 17.02 -22.56 -2.13
N TRP A 18 17.83 -22.12 -3.10
CA TRP A 18 18.71 -20.97 -2.96
C TRP A 18 17.94 -19.69 -2.58
N PHE A 19 16.75 -19.51 -3.16
CA PHE A 19 15.91 -18.36 -2.85
C PHE A 19 15.28 -18.44 -1.46
N ALA A 20 14.79 -19.63 -1.07
CA ALA A 20 14.20 -19.87 0.23
C ALA A 20 15.22 -19.61 1.36
N GLU A 21 16.47 -20.05 1.19
CA GLU A 21 17.58 -19.79 2.13
C GLU A 21 17.82 -18.29 2.30
N ARG A 22 17.89 -17.54 1.19
CA ARG A 22 18.09 -16.07 1.22
C ARG A 22 16.91 -15.32 1.82
N ALA A 23 15.70 -15.83 1.67
CA ALA A 23 14.49 -15.28 2.26
C ALA A 23 14.37 -15.59 3.77
N GLY A 24 15.22 -16.46 4.31
CA GLY A 24 15.13 -16.91 5.70
C GLY A 24 13.94 -17.84 5.94
N ALA A 25 13.48 -18.55 4.91
CA ALA A 25 12.44 -19.56 5.05
C ALA A 25 12.99 -20.81 5.79
N PRO A 26 12.17 -21.53 6.56
CA PRO A 26 12.59 -22.76 7.20
C PRO A 26 13.01 -23.80 6.14
N PRO A 27 14.03 -24.63 6.43
CA PRO A 27 14.46 -25.68 5.52
C PRO A 27 13.32 -26.69 5.32
N SER A 28 12.85 -26.82 4.08
CA SER A 28 11.76 -27.72 3.69
C SER A 28 12.23 -28.69 2.59
N PRO A 29 11.80 -29.96 2.60
CA PRO A 29 12.07 -30.92 1.52
C PRO A 29 11.59 -30.42 0.15
N LYS A 30 10.50 -29.63 0.15
CA LYS A 30 9.99 -28.92 -1.01
C LYS A 30 10.12 -27.42 -0.76
N PRO A 31 11.11 -26.75 -1.35
CA PRO A 31 11.26 -25.30 -1.16
C PRO A 31 10.02 -24.59 -1.73
N PRO A 32 9.48 -23.57 -1.03
CA PRO A 32 8.40 -22.78 -1.58
C PRO A 32 8.91 -22.04 -2.82
N PRO A 33 8.07 -21.87 -3.86
CA PRO A 33 8.46 -21.06 -5.00
C PRO A 33 8.72 -19.61 -4.53
N PRO A 34 9.57 -18.84 -5.24
CA PRO A 34 9.99 -17.50 -4.82
C PRO A 34 8.87 -16.52 -4.45
N MET A 35 7.67 -16.73 -5.02
CA MET A 35 6.47 -15.92 -4.76
C MET A 35 5.91 -16.10 -3.34
N PHE A 36 6.02 -17.30 -2.75
CA PHE A 36 5.51 -17.62 -1.41
C PHE A 36 6.59 -17.66 -0.34
N ALA A 37 7.84 -17.33 -0.71
CA ALA A 37 8.89 -17.14 0.27
C ALA A 37 8.62 -15.85 1.08
N PRO A 38 8.89 -15.86 2.40
CA PRO A 38 8.69 -14.69 3.24
C PRO A 38 9.53 -13.50 2.78
N LEU A 39 9.06 -12.30 3.09
CA LEU A 39 9.76 -11.06 2.77
C LEU A 39 9.81 -10.15 3.99
N ARG A 40 11.03 -9.79 4.41
CA ARG A 40 11.25 -8.86 5.51
C ARG A 40 11.41 -7.44 4.96
N LEU A 41 10.40 -6.60 5.20
CA LEU A 41 10.35 -5.19 4.84
C LEU A 41 10.65 -4.33 6.08
N ARG A 42 11.93 -4.00 6.30
CA ARG A 42 12.39 -3.29 7.50
C ARG A 42 11.99 -4.04 8.78
N GLY A 43 10.97 -3.53 9.50
CA GLY A 43 10.43 -4.12 10.72
C GLY A 43 9.19 -5.01 10.53
N LEU A 44 8.68 -5.13 9.29
CA LEU A 44 7.51 -5.95 8.97
C LEU A 44 7.94 -7.23 8.26
N THR A 45 7.54 -8.39 8.79
CA THR A 45 7.73 -9.67 8.11
C THR A 45 6.42 -10.07 7.45
N VAL A 46 6.46 -10.19 6.12
CA VAL A 46 5.31 -10.56 5.30
C VAL A 46 5.42 -12.06 4.95
N PRO A 47 4.34 -12.86 5.10
CA PRO A 47 4.41 -14.29 4.87
C PRO A 47 4.61 -14.68 3.40
N ASN A 48 4.17 -13.84 2.46
CA ASN A 48 4.32 -14.06 1.03
C ASN A 48 4.55 -12.74 0.28
N ARG A 49 4.97 -12.82 -0.99
CA ARG A 49 5.24 -11.64 -1.82
C ARG A 49 4.04 -11.20 -2.65
N VAL A 50 2.85 -11.70 -2.33
CA VAL A 50 1.61 -11.34 -3.01
C VAL A 50 1.07 -10.09 -2.34
N VAL A 51 1.14 -8.98 -3.08
CA VAL A 51 0.75 -7.66 -2.59
C VAL A 51 -0.45 -7.18 -3.37
N VAL A 52 -1.46 -6.67 -2.65
CA VAL A 52 -2.59 -6.01 -3.29
C VAL A 52 -2.29 -4.53 -3.42
N SER A 53 -2.27 -4.05 -4.66
CA SER A 53 -2.05 -2.65 -5.00
C SER A 53 -3.13 -1.75 -4.40
N PRO A 54 -2.80 -0.49 -4.06
CA PRO A 54 -3.79 0.50 -3.65
C PRO A 54 -4.73 0.77 -4.83
N MET A 55 -5.99 0.36 -4.71
CA MET A 55 -7.02 0.57 -5.73
C MET A 55 -8.07 1.51 -5.17
N CYS A 56 -8.27 2.64 -5.86
CA CYS A 56 -9.31 3.60 -5.51
C CYS A 56 -10.68 2.98 -5.80
N MET A 57 -11.53 2.88 -4.78
CA MET A 57 -12.86 2.31 -4.93
C MET A 57 -13.94 3.37 -5.12
N TYR A 58 -13.59 4.65 -4.90
CA TYR A 58 -14.47 5.81 -5.10
C TYR A 58 -15.83 5.69 -4.38
N SER A 59 -15.87 4.96 -3.28
CA SER A 59 -17.10 4.59 -2.57
C SER A 59 -17.16 5.21 -1.17
N ALA A 60 -16.24 6.13 -0.84
CA ALA A 60 -16.23 6.83 0.45
C ALA A 60 -17.27 7.96 0.48
N GLU A 61 -17.80 8.25 1.67
CA GLU A 61 -18.78 9.32 1.88
C GLU A 61 -18.07 10.55 2.44
N ASP A 62 -17.90 11.58 1.60
CA ASP A 62 -17.14 12.81 1.92
C ASP A 62 -15.75 12.54 2.52
N GLY A 63 -15.04 11.53 2.02
CA GLY A 63 -13.74 11.11 2.55
C GLY A 63 -13.81 10.09 3.69
N THR A 64 -14.99 9.80 4.22
CA THR A 64 -15.17 8.81 5.29
C THR A 64 -15.34 7.42 4.71
N VAL A 65 -14.49 6.51 5.15
CA VAL A 65 -14.53 5.09 4.81
C VAL A 65 -15.82 4.47 5.37
N ASN A 66 -16.43 3.54 4.63
CA ASN A 66 -17.65 2.84 5.03
C ASN A 66 -17.45 1.31 5.03
N ASP A 67 -18.48 0.57 5.45
CA ASP A 67 -18.44 -0.89 5.58
C ASP A 67 -18.08 -1.62 4.28
N PHE A 68 -18.32 -1.00 3.11
CA PHE A 68 -17.89 -1.55 1.84
C PHE A 68 -16.37 -1.73 1.79
N HIS A 69 -15.60 -0.78 2.31
CA HIS A 69 -14.14 -0.87 2.32
C HIS A 69 -13.65 -1.94 3.29
N LEU A 70 -14.34 -2.12 4.42
CA LEU A 70 -14.06 -3.21 5.37
C LEU A 70 -14.24 -4.57 4.69
N VAL A 71 -15.36 -4.80 4.02
CA VAL A 71 -15.60 -6.06 3.30
C VAL A 71 -14.63 -6.21 2.13
N HIS A 72 -14.33 -5.14 1.41
CA HIS A 72 -13.44 -5.16 0.25
C HIS A 72 -11.99 -5.51 0.64
N LEU A 73 -11.44 -4.82 1.63
CA LEU A 73 -10.08 -5.04 2.12
C LEU A 73 -9.99 -6.32 2.94
N GLY A 74 -11.02 -6.62 3.74
CA GLY A 74 -11.15 -7.85 4.50
C GLY A 74 -11.16 -9.09 3.60
N GLY A 75 -11.93 -9.06 2.50
CA GLY A 75 -11.94 -10.16 1.52
C GLY A 75 -10.58 -10.39 0.87
N ARG A 76 -9.81 -9.32 0.60
CA ARG A 76 -8.44 -9.41 0.07
C ARG A 76 -7.43 -9.92 1.10
N ALA A 77 -7.58 -9.52 2.36
CA ALA A 77 -6.76 -10.02 3.46
C ALA A 77 -7.01 -11.51 3.70
N LEU A 78 -8.28 -11.95 3.68
CA LEU A 78 -8.67 -13.36 3.78
C LEU A 78 -8.21 -14.19 2.57
N GLY A 79 -8.07 -13.57 1.40
CA GLY A 79 -7.57 -14.21 0.17
C GLY A 79 -6.10 -14.64 0.21
N GLY A 80 -5.41 -14.46 1.34
CA GLY A 80 -4.02 -14.90 1.52
C GLY A 80 -2.99 -13.93 0.93
N ALA A 81 -3.35 -12.67 0.69
CA ALA A 81 -2.38 -11.64 0.39
C ALA A 81 -1.48 -11.39 1.60
N GLY A 82 -0.17 -11.31 1.40
CA GLY A 82 0.78 -11.02 2.46
C GLY A 82 0.70 -9.57 2.91
N LEU A 83 0.46 -8.66 1.97
CA LEU A 83 0.30 -7.24 2.24
C LEU A 83 -0.85 -6.67 1.42
N VAL A 84 -1.73 -5.92 2.07
CA VAL A 84 -2.83 -5.20 1.43
C VAL A 84 -2.62 -3.71 1.66
N PHE A 85 -2.53 -2.94 0.58
CA PHE A 85 -2.58 -1.49 0.67
C PHE A 85 -4.03 -1.01 0.66
N THR A 86 -4.33 -0.06 1.55
CA THR A 86 -5.57 0.71 1.48
C THR A 86 -5.58 1.55 0.20
N GLU A 87 -6.75 2.02 -0.21
CA GLU A 87 -6.83 2.94 -1.34
C GLU A 87 -6.06 4.24 -1.12
N MET A 88 -5.95 5.05 -2.18
CA MET A 88 -5.35 6.37 -2.09
C MET A 88 -6.15 7.22 -1.11
N THR A 89 -5.49 7.65 -0.03
CA THR A 89 -6.07 8.50 1.00
C THR A 89 -5.61 9.93 0.79
N ASP A 90 -6.57 10.83 0.59
CA ASP A 90 -6.31 12.23 0.29
C ASP A 90 -6.02 13.03 1.56
N VAL A 91 -4.99 13.87 1.50
CA VAL A 91 -4.51 14.69 2.64
C VAL A 91 -5.27 15.99 2.84
N SER A 92 -6.15 16.37 1.90
CA SER A 92 -7.02 17.55 1.98
C SER A 92 -8.26 17.36 1.10
N ALA A 93 -9.32 18.12 1.38
CA ALA A 93 -10.56 18.08 0.59
C ALA A 93 -10.33 18.47 -0.89
N ASP A 94 -9.40 19.39 -1.15
CA ASP A 94 -9.00 19.84 -2.49
C ASP A 94 -8.10 18.85 -3.24
N ALA A 95 -7.43 17.93 -2.54
CA ALA A 95 -6.57 16.93 -3.15
C ALA A 95 -7.35 15.77 -3.79
N ARG A 96 -8.66 15.69 -3.52
CA ARG A 96 -9.53 14.61 -4.00
C ARG A 96 -9.66 14.60 -5.51
N ILE A 97 -9.49 13.42 -6.12
CA ILE A 97 -9.80 13.22 -7.55
C ILE A 97 -11.31 13.24 -7.76
N THR A 98 -12.06 12.55 -6.89
CA THR A 98 -13.52 12.55 -6.88
C THR A 98 -14.04 12.68 -5.44
N PRO A 99 -15.29 13.14 -5.23
CA PRO A 99 -15.88 13.22 -3.88
C PRO A 99 -15.94 11.87 -3.14
N GLY A 100 -15.85 10.75 -3.88
CA GLY A 100 -15.86 9.39 -3.34
C GLY A 100 -14.50 8.85 -2.92
N CYS A 101 -13.42 9.63 -3.03
CA CYS A 101 -12.09 9.22 -2.55
C CYS A 101 -12.02 9.27 -1.02
N ALA A 102 -11.32 8.30 -0.40
CA ALA A 102 -11.06 8.30 1.03
C ALA A 102 -10.14 9.45 1.45
N GLY A 103 -10.40 10.07 2.61
CA GLY A 103 -9.64 11.18 3.15
C GLY A 103 -8.86 10.82 4.42
N MET A 104 -7.89 11.65 4.79
CA MET A 104 -7.14 11.57 6.06
C MET A 104 -6.94 12.97 6.71
N TYR A 105 -7.79 13.94 6.37
CA TYR A 105 -7.66 15.33 6.82
C TYR A 105 -8.58 15.72 7.99
N ARG A 106 -9.59 14.91 8.30
CA ARG A 106 -10.44 15.10 9.48
C ARG A 106 -10.23 13.94 10.48
N PRO A 107 -10.37 14.18 11.80
CA PRO A 107 -10.21 13.13 12.80
C PRO A 107 -11.18 11.96 12.58
N GLU A 108 -12.40 12.20 12.08
CA GLU A 108 -13.40 11.16 11.84
C GLU A 108 -12.93 10.16 10.79
N HIS A 109 -12.21 10.62 9.76
CA HIS A 109 -11.66 9.74 8.72
C HIS A 109 -10.59 8.81 9.29
N ARG A 110 -9.75 9.34 10.19
CA ARG A 110 -8.71 8.56 10.86
C ARG A 110 -9.32 7.50 11.77
N GLU A 111 -10.28 7.89 12.61
CA GLU A 111 -10.96 6.96 13.54
C GLU A 111 -11.60 5.81 12.78
N ARG A 112 -12.24 6.12 11.65
CA ARG A 112 -12.89 5.11 10.82
C ARG A 112 -11.90 4.20 10.10
N LEU A 113 -10.79 4.75 9.60
CA LEU A 113 -9.72 3.95 9.00
C LEU A 113 -9.01 3.06 10.06
N GLU A 114 -8.86 3.55 11.28
CA GLU A 114 -8.38 2.78 12.44
C GLU A 114 -9.31 1.61 12.76
N ALA A 115 -10.62 1.86 12.79
CA ALA A 115 -11.64 0.85 13.07
C ALA A 115 -11.73 -0.22 11.97
N ASP A 116 -11.77 0.19 10.70
CA ASP A 116 -12.01 -0.74 9.58
C ASP A 116 -10.73 -1.46 9.13
N CYS A 117 -9.60 -0.75 9.06
CA CYS A 117 -8.36 -1.30 8.50
C CYS A 117 -7.34 -1.70 9.57
N GLY A 118 -7.61 -1.45 10.86
CA GLY A 118 -6.60 -1.59 11.92
C GLY A 118 -5.39 -0.67 11.70
N PHE A 119 -5.55 0.41 10.91
CA PHE A 119 -4.47 1.31 10.56
C PHE A 119 -4.04 2.11 11.78
N ARG A 120 -2.93 1.78 12.43
CA ARG A 120 -2.37 2.62 13.49
C ARG A 120 -1.33 3.58 12.90
N PRO A 121 -1.58 4.90 12.84
CA PRO A 121 -0.53 5.84 12.44
C PRO A 121 0.62 5.80 13.46
N ARG A 122 1.83 6.06 12.98
CA ARG A 122 2.98 6.19 13.88
C ARG A 122 2.73 7.33 14.89
N PRO A 123 3.13 7.17 16.18
CA PRO A 123 3.14 8.29 17.10
C PRO A 123 3.96 9.44 16.50
N GLY A 124 3.38 10.64 16.43
CA GLY A 124 4.01 11.83 15.83
C GLY A 124 3.56 12.16 14.39
N PHE A 125 2.69 11.35 13.77
CA PHE A 125 2.01 11.74 12.53
C PHE A 125 0.85 12.70 12.84
N ALA A 126 1.19 13.96 13.13
CA ALA A 126 0.21 15.03 13.29
C ALA A 126 0.11 15.81 11.97
N HIS A 127 -1.12 15.98 11.47
CA HIS A 127 -1.40 16.92 10.40
C HIS A 127 -1.15 18.33 10.94
N ARG A 128 -0.06 18.98 10.53
CA ARG A 128 0.14 20.40 10.81
C ARG A 128 -0.76 21.15 9.82
N PRO A 129 -1.75 21.95 10.27
CA PRO A 129 -2.48 22.80 9.34
C PRO A 129 -1.46 23.72 8.68
N SER A 130 -1.20 23.49 7.39
CA SER A 130 -0.22 24.27 6.65
C SER A 130 -0.81 25.66 6.40
N SER A 131 -0.17 26.70 6.92
CA SER A 131 -0.41 28.10 6.55
C SER A 131 0.07 28.43 5.13
N TRP A 132 0.28 27.42 4.28
CA TRP A 132 0.79 27.54 2.93
C TRP A 132 -0.35 27.33 1.94
N PRO A 133 -0.43 28.13 0.87
CA PRO A 133 -1.45 27.92 -0.15
C PRO A 133 -1.30 26.52 -0.75
N THR A 134 -2.40 25.78 -0.74
CA THR A 134 -2.53 24.41 -1.25
C THR A 134 -1.88 24.31 -2.64
N PRO A 135 -0.90 23.41 -2.85
CA PRO A 135 -0.43 23.12 -4.20
C PRO A 135 -1.63 22.56 -4.95
N GLY A 136 -2.14 23.35 -5.90
CA GLY A 136 -3.33 23.01 -6.65
C GLY A 136 -3.25 21.55 -7.12
N ALA A 137 -4.31 20.80 -6.82
CA ALA A 137 -4.71 19.67 -7.63
C ALA A 137 -4.49 20.05 -9.10
N ARG A 138 -4.05 19.09 -9.92
CA ARG A 138 -3.85 19.31 -11.36
C ARG A 138 -5.17 19.76 -11.98
N ALA A 139 -5.42 21.07 -11.92
CA ALA A 139 -6.49 21.75 -12.58
C ALA A 139 -6.23 21.51 -14.06
N ARG A 140 -7.23 20.92 -14.72
CA ARG A 140 -7.28 20.74 -16.16
C ARG A 140 -7.09 22.12 -16.81
N SER A 141 -5.87 22.44 -17.22
CA SER A 141 -5.57 23.66 -17.97
C SER A 141 -5.08 23.29 -19.36
N ASN A 142 -5.87 23.71 -20.35
CA ASN A 142 -5.41 23.83 -21.71
C ASN A 142 -4.23 24.81 -21.73
N GLY A 143 -3.05 24.31 -22.12
CA GLY A 143 -1.96 25.12 -22.65
C GLY A 143 -1.02 25.76 -21.62
N ARG A 144 0.28 25.54 -21.88
CA ARG A 144 1.50 26.20 -21.36
C ARG A 144 2.05 25.66 -20.04
N GLY A 145 3.19 24.99 -20.20
CA GLY A 145 3.93 24.33 -19.13
C GLY A 145 4.67 25.29 -18.20
N GLY A 146 4.67 24.93 -16.93
CA GLY A 146 5.61 25.36 -15.91
C GLY A 146 5.71 24.24 -14.87
N ARG A 147 6.88 23.62 -14.73
CA ARG A 147 7.11 22.53 -13.78
C ARG A 147 7.34 23.14 -12.39
N ALA A 148 6.45 22.86 -11.43
CA ALA A 148 6.59 23.32 -10.04
C ALA A 148 7.79 22.64 -9.36
N PRO A 149 8.50 23.33 -8.43
CA PRO A 149 9.68 22.80 -7.77
C PRO A 149 9.32 21.62 -6.85
N THR A 150 10.04 20.51 -7.01
CA THR A 150 9.86 19.25 -6.27
C THR A 150 10.69 19.25 -4.98
N ASN A 151 10.29 20.03 -3.98
CA ASN A 151 10.80 19.78 -2.62
C ASN A 151 9.80 18.87 -1.88
N PRO A 152 10.25 17.76 -1.27
CA PRO A 152 9.36 16.86 -0.55
C PRO A 152 8.76 17.57 0.66
N CYS A 153 7.45 17.46 0.84
CA CYS A 153 6.67 17.93 2.00
C CYS A 153 7.08 17.24 3.33
N TRP A 154 8.08 16.37 3.30
CA TRP A 154 8.45 15.45 4.36
C TRP A 154 9.91 15.63 4.73
N THR A 155 10.22 16.66 5.52
CA THR A 155 11.48 16.67 6.27
C THR A 155 11.28 15.84 7.55
N ALA A 156 12.07 14.79 7.71
CA ALA A 156 12.16 14.04 8.95
C ALA A 156 12.63 15.00 10.06
N ALA A 157 11.79 15.24 11.07
CA ALA A 157 12.22 15.87 12.30
C ALA A 157 13.15 14.88 13.02
N GLY A 158 14.42 15.23 13.13
CA GLY A 158 15.40 14.47 13.89
C GLY A 158 15.15 14.59 15.39
N SER A 159 15.32 13.46 16.08
CA SER A 159 15.86 13.33 17.43
C SER A 159 16.37 11.91 17.60
#